data_AF-A0A1Q4HJ29-F1
#
_entry.id   AF-A0A1Q4HJ29-F1
#
_cell.length_a   1.000
_cell.length_b   1.000
_cell.length_c   1.000
_cell.angle_alpha   90.00
_cell.angle_beta   90.00
_cell.angle_gamma   90.00
#
_symmetry.space_group_name_H-M   'P 1'
#
loop_
_entity.id
_entity.type
_entity.pdbx_description
1 polymer ?
#
loop_
_entity_poly.entity_id
_entity_poly.type
_entity_poly.pdbx_seq_one_letter_code
_entity_poly.pdbx_strand_id
1 'polypeptide(L)'
;MPHTRDTRVDAPEVGTLAARITARLCADRLDGELSLGFFGAPGSAAALHAARLESDRERRCIVRALDGIVTGAGRGRRIAHVPVHAANVRASEQTINEVVARLRAPRAVSARGVARLRRVLSDGAGPLYLTGVGDLEGRLRAALAAL
;
A
#
# COMPACT_ATOMS: atom_id res chain seq x y z
N MET A 1 18.76 -16.87 -50.26
CA MET A 1 19.06 -15.64 -49.48
C MET A 1 17.78 -15.10 -48.86
N PRO A 2 17.44 -15.45 -47.61
CA PRO A 2 16.25 -14.90 -46.94
C PRO A 2 16.61 -13.90 -45.83
N HIS A 3 16.17 -12.66 -46.05
CA HIS A 3 15.55 -11.71 -45.11
C HIS A 3 15.58 -12.03 -43.60
N THR A 4 16.25 -11.19 -42.82
CA THR A 4 15.92 -10.91 -41.40
C THR A 4 16.28 -9.45 -41.11
N ARG A 5 15.26 -8.59 -41.10
CA ARG A 5 14.58 -8.04 -39.91
C ARG A 5 15.33 -6.88 -39.27
N ASP A 6 14.92 -5.70 -39.72
CA ASP A 6 14.86 -4.44 -39.01
C ASP A 6 14.56 -4.64 -37.51
N THR A 7 15.57 -4.53 -36.65
CA THR A 7 15.39 -4.50 -35.20
C THR A 7 14.97 -3.09 -34.79
N ARG A 8 13.67 -2.85 -34.77
CA ARG A 8 13.11 -1.72 -34.01
C ARG A 8 13.44 -1.94 -32.53
N VAL A 9 14.22 -1.02 -31.98
CA VAL A 9 14.41 -0.84 -30.55
C VAL A 9 13.12 -0.23 -30.03
N ASP A 10 12.21 -1.06 -29.52
CA ASP A 10 11.02 -0.59 -28.82
C ASP A 10 11.41 -0.02 -27.45
N ALA A 11 11.13 1.27 -27.28
CA ALA A 11 11.24 2.01 -26.05
C ALA A 11 10.36 1.39 -24.94
N PRO A 12 10.68 1.59 -23.64
CA PRO A 12 9.95 0.97 -22.54
C PRO A 12 8.49 1.40 -22.53
N GLU A 13 7.60 0.45 -22.81
CA GLU A 13 6.16 0.65 -22.84
C GLU A 13 5.65 1.20 -21.50
N VAL A 14 4.87 2.28 -21.59
CA VAL A 14 4.10 2.87 -20.50
C VAL A 14 3.17 1.80 -19.93
N GLY A 15 3.51 1.28 -18.75
CA GLY A 15 2.87 0.11 -18.15
C GLY A 15 1.34 0.09 -18.26
N THR A 16 0.85 -0.89 -19.02
CA THR A 16 -0.55 -1.15 -19.38
C THR A 16 -1.42 -1.30 -18.13
N LEU A 17 -2.73 -1.01 -18.22
CA LEU A 17 -3.70 -1.21 -17.13
C LEU A 17 -3.61 -2.63 -16.56
N ALA A 18 -3.37 -3.63 -17.42
CA ALA A 18 -3.10 -5.01 -17.03
C ALA A 18 -1.84 -5.14 -16.15
N ALA A 19 -0.72 -4.49 -16.49
CA ALA A 19 0.48 -4.48 -15.64
C ALA A 19 0.23 -3.80 -14.28
N ARG A 20 -0.65 -2.80 -14.22
CA ARG A 20 -1.07 -2.16 -12.94
C ARG A 20 -2.02 -3.04 -12.14
N ILE A 21 -2.89 -3.79 -12.80
CA ILE A 21 -3.81 -4.76 -12.17
C ILE A 21 -3.02 -5.97 -11.67
N THR A 22 -2.14 -6.56 -12.49
CA THR A 22 -1.25 -7.67 -12.10
C THR A 22 -0.27 -7.25 -11.01
N ALA A 23 0.27 -6.02 -11.06
CA ALA A 23 1.08 -5.48 -9.97
C ALA A 23 0.28 -5.31 -8.67
N ARG A 24 -1.03 -5.03 -8.74
CA ARG A 24 -1.91 -5.02 -7.56
C ARG A 24 -2.22 -6.44 -7.07
N LEU A 25 -2.55 -7.36 -7.98
CA LEU A 25 -2.88 -8.76 -7.67
C LEU A 25 -1.71 -9.55 -7.07
N CYS A 26 -0.47 -9.27 -7.50
CA CYS A 26 0.73 -9.88 -6.91
C CYS A 26 1.30 -9.07 -5.74
N ALA A 27 1.00 -7.76 -5.65
CA ALA A 27 1.40 -6.95 -4.50
C ALA A 27 0.73 -7.45 -3.22
N ASP A 28 -0.54 -7.88 -3.27
CA ASP A 28 -1.19 -8.41 -2.08
C ASP A 28 -0.49 -9.68 -1.54
N ARG A 29 0.04 -10.54 -2.42
CA ARG A 29 0.82 -11.72 -2.01
C ARG A 29 2.16 -11.33 -1.39
N LEU A 30 2.92 -10.46 -2.04
CA LEU A 30 4.23 -10.02 -1.55
C LEU A 30 4.11 -9.15 -0.29
N ASP A 31 3.11 -8.27 -0.22
CA ASP A 31 2.78 -7.51 0.98
C ASP A 31 2.34 -8.47 2.10
N GLY A 32 1.64 -9.56 1.78
CA GLY A 32 1.35 -10.65 2.69
C GLY A 32 2.61 -11.27 3.30
N GLU A 33 3.53 -11.76 2.47
CA GLU A 33 4.81 -12.34 2.90
C GLU A 33 5.64 -11.35 3.75
N LEU A 34 5.78 -10.11 3.28
CA LEU A 34 6.52 -9.06 4.00
C LEU A 34 5.85 -8.66 5.32
N SER A 35 4.51 -8.65 5.40
CA SER A 35 3.78 -8.31 6.63
C SER A 35 4.00 -9.33 7.75
N LEU A 36 4.32 -10.57 7.38
CA LEU A 36 4.71 -11.66 8.27
C LEU A 36 6.21 -11.63 8.61
N GLY A 37 7.02 -10.95 7.80
CA GLY A 37 8.46 -10.80 7.98
C GLY A 37 9.30 -11.66 7.03
N PHE A 38 8.74 -12.15 5.93
CA PHE A 38 9.48 -12.93 4.94
C PHE A 38 10.03 -12.00 3.84
N PHE A 39 11.34 -11.74 3.86
CA PHE A 39 12.00 -10.79 2.96
C PHE A 39 12.75 -11.46 1.79
N GLY A 40 12.84 -12.79 1.77
CA GLY A 40 13.63 -13.54 0.78
C GLY A 40 15.13 -13.30 0.88
N ALA A 41 15.89 -13.91 -0.02
CA ALA A 41 17.34 -13.69 -0.13
C ALA A 41 17.67 -12.32 -0.73
N PRO A 42 18.86 -11.73 -0.48
CA PRO A 42 19.31 -10.53 -1.17
C PRO A 42 19.23 -10.69 -2.70
N GLY A 43 18.72 -9.67 -3.40
CA GLY A 43 18.50 -9.72 -4.85
C GLY A 43 17.24 -10.47 -5.30
N SER A 44 16.50 -11.10 -4.38
CA SER A 44 15.19 -11.69 -4.70
C SER A 44 14.12 -10.62 -4.96
N ALA A 45 13.02 -11.04 -5.58
CA ALA A 45 11.86 -10.17 -5.81
C ALA A 45 11.29 -9.61 -4.49
N ALA A 46 11.31 -10.39 -3.41
CA ALA A 46 10.85 -9.95 -2.09
C ALA A 46 11.77 -8.87 -1.49
N ALA A 47 13.09 -9.02 -1.63
CA ALA A 47 14.06 -8.03 -1.16
C ALA A 47 13.97 -6.70 -1.95
N LEU A 48 13.82 -6.78 -3.28
CA LEU A 48 13.61 -5.59 -4.11
C LEU A 48 12.28 -4.89 -3.81
N HIS A 49 11.22 -5.67 -3.58
CA HIS A 49 9.92 -5.13 -3.19
C HIS A 49 9.97 -4.49 -1.80
N ALA A 50 10.68 -5.09 -0.84
CA ALA A 50 10.93 -4.50 0.47
C ALA A 50 11.64 -3.15 0.35
N ALA A 51 12.74 -3.06 -0.40
CA ALA A 51 13.44 -1.79 -0.63
C ALA A 51 12.53 -0.72 -1.28
N ARG A 52 11.62 -1.13 -2.17
CA ARG A 52 10.61 -0.23 -2.73
C ARG A 52 9.61 0.26 -1.67
N LEU A 53 9.16 -0.60 -0.76
CA LEU A 53 8.25 -0.22 0.33
C LEU A 53 8.88 0.80 1.28
N GLU A 54 10.19 0.68 1.51
CA GLU A 54 10.95 1.59 2.37
C GLU A 54 11.25 2.95 1.70
N SER A 55 10.90 3.08 0.41
CA SER A 55 11.15 4.31 -0.34
C SER A 55 10.31 5.49 0.15
N ASP A 56 10.93 6.66 0.10
CA ASP A 56 10.33 7.97 0.25
C ASP A 56 9.03 8.18 -0.54
N ARG A 57 9.00 7.63 -1.76
CA ARG A 57 7.85 7.74 -2.65
C ARG A 57 6.66 6.97 -2.07
N GLU A 58 6.89 5.73 -1.65
CA GLU A 58 5.82 4.89 -1.09
C GLU A 58 5.27 5.50 0.19
N ARG A 59 6.17 5.93 1.07
CA ARG A 59 5.83 6.68 2.28
C ARG A 59 4.92 7.88 1.98
N ARG A 60 5.27 8.73 1.02
CA ARG A 60 4.45 9.91 0.64
C ARG A 60 3.09 9.52 0.05
N CYS A 61 3.03 8.43 -0.72
CA CYS A 61 1.77 7.90 -1.24
C CYS A 61 0.83 7.48 -0.11
N ILE A 62 1.33 6.76 0.88
CA ILE A 62 0.54 6.30 2.03
C ILE A 62 0.05 7.49 2.87
N VAL A 63 0.93 8.45 3.17
CA VAL A 63 0.54 9.69 3.87
C VAL A 63 -0.61 10.39 3.16
N ARG A 64 -0.49 10.61 1.84
CA ARG A 64 -1.54 11.26 1.04
C ARG A 64 -2.85 10.45 1.03
N ALA A 65 -2.76 9.13 1.00
CA ALA A 65 -3.94 8.27 1.06
C ALA A 65 -4.66 8.40 2.41
N LEU A 66 -3.92 8.37 3.52
CA LEU A 66 -4.46 8.52 4.87
C LEU A 66 -5.06 9.91 5.10
N ASP A 67 -4.34 10.98 4.73
CA ASP A 67 -4.85 12.36 4.80
C ASP A 67 -6.16 12.52 4.00
N GLY A 68 -6.22 11.93 2.81
CA GLY A 68 -7.41 11.95 1.95
C GLY A 68 -8.58 11.13 2.49
N ILE A 69 -8.31 10.07 3.25
CA ILE A 69 -9.32 9.28 3.96
C ILE A 69 -9.92 10.10 5.09
N VAL A 70 -9.10 10.68 5.97
CA VAL A 70 -9.57 11.49 7.11
C VAL A 70 -10.39 12.69 6.62
N THR A 71 -9.84 13.45 5.67
CA THR A 71 -10.51 14.66 5.13
C THR A 71 -11.79 14.33 4.34
N GLY A 72 -11.85 13.13 3.74
CA GLY A 72 -12.94 12.72 2.85
C GLY A 72 -14.02 11.88 3.52
N ALA A 73 -13.75 11.22 4.65
CA ALA A 73 -14.63 10.21 5.25
C ALA A 73 -16.03 10.76 5.54
N GLY A 74 -16.11 11.96 6.12
CA GLY A 74 -17.40 12.63 6.40
C GLY A 74 -18.18 13.08 5.18
N ARG A 75 -17.57 13.06 3.99
CA ARG A 75 -18.16 13.50 2.71
C ARG A 75 -18.47 12.32 1.77
N GLY A 76 -18.53 11.09 2.31
CA GLY A 76 -18.85 9.90 1.51
C GLY A 76 -17.69 9.43 0.61
N ARG A 77 -16.44 9.56 1.08
CA ARG A 77 -15.25 9.08 0.35
C ARG A 77 -15.43 7.64 -0.11
N ARG A 78 -15.05 7.39 -1.36
CA ARG A 78 -14.93 6.06 -1.95
C ARG A 78 -13.49 5.81 -2.39
N ILE A 79 -13.04 4.57 -2.27
CA ILE A 79 -11.76 4.10 -2.83
C ILE A 79 -12.11 2.91 -3.72
N ALA A 80 -11.74 2.96 -4.99
CA ALA A 80 -12.08 1.93 -5.98
C ALA A 80 -13.58 1.54 -5.95
N HIS A 81 -14.47 2.55 -5.89
CA HIS A 81 -15.93 2.41 -5.74
C HIS A 81 -16.45 1.85 -4.41
N VAL A 82 -15.59 1.40 -3.50
CA VAL A 82 -16.00 0.92 -2.18
C VAL A 82 -16.12 2.11 -1.20
N PRO A 83 -17.28 2.29 -0.53
CA PRO A 83 -17.45 3.36 0.48
C PRO A 83 -16.55 3.16 1.69
N VAL A 84 -15.94 4.25 2.17
CA VAL A 84 -15.16 4.26 3.41
C VAL A 84 -16.10 4.33 4.62
N HIS A 85 -15.78 3.59 5.68
CA HIS A 85 -16.54 3.57 6.93
C HIS A 85 -16.24 4.81 7.78
N ALA A 86 -17.01 5.88 7.61
CA ALA A 86 -16.72 7.17 8.24
C ALA A 86 -16.63 7.12 9.77
N ALA A 87 -17.47 6.33 10.45
CA ALA A 87 -17.42 6.20 11.90
C ALA A 87 -16.12 5.54 12.40
N ASN A 88 -15.71 4.41 11.78
CA ASN A 88 -14.44 3.75 12.11
C ASN A 88 -13.22 4.65 11.84
N VAL A 89 -13.24 5.41 10.74
CA VAL A 89 -12.18 6.38 10.44
C VAL A 89 -12.09 7.46 11.52
N ARG A 90 -13.23 8.04 11.93
CA ARG A 90 -13.26 9.03 13.02
C ARG A 90 -12.81 8.44 14.35
N ALA A 91 -13.27 7.24 14.69
CA ALA A 91 -12.87 6.55 15.90
C ALA A 91 -11.35 6.26 15.93
N SER A 92 -10.75 5.98 14.77
CA SER A 92 -9.32 5.69 14.63
C SER A 92 -8.48 6.91 14.25
N GLU A 93 -9.05 8.12 14.22
CA GLU A 93 -8.42 9.31 13.63
C GLU A 93 -7.09 9.66 14.32
N GLN A 94 -7.04 9.56 15.65
CA GLN A 94 -5.81 9.75 16.40
C GLN A 94 -4.70 8.77 15.94
N THR A 95 -5.00 7.48 15.87
CA THR A 95 -4.04 6.46 15.43
C THR A 95 -3.60 6.69 13.97
N ILE A 96 -4.52 7.13 13.09
CA ILE A 96 -4.17 7.50 11.72
C ILE A 96 -3.19 8.68 11.71
N ASN A 97 -3.42 9.71 12.52
CA ASN A 97 -2.55 10.87 12.62
C ASN A 97 -1.17 10.50 13.18
N GLU A 98 -1.09 9.58 14.14
CA GLU A 98 0.17 9.03 14.66
C GLU A 98 0.96 8.29 13.58
N VAL A 99 0.29 7.46 12.77
CA VAL A 99 0.91 6.80 11.60
C VAL A 99 1.42 7.84 10.62
N VAL A 100 0.63 8.85 10.28
CA VAL A 100 1.04 9.93 9.37
C VAL A 100 2.27 10.67 9.91
N ALA A 101 2.29 11.00 11.20
CA ALA A 101 3.43 11.64 11.86
C ALA A 101 4.68 10.76 11.81
N ARG A 102 4.55 9.47 12.13
CA ARG A 102 5.65 8.50 12.07
C ARG A 102 6.22 8.34 10.66
N LEU A 103 5.35 8.33 9.65
CA LEU A 103 5.76 8.28 8.25
C LEU A 103 6.49 9.57 7.86
N ARG A 104 5.96 10.75 8.18
CA ARG A 104 6.59 12.04 7.83
C ARG A 104 7.94 12.27 8.53
N ALA A 105 8.19 11.64 9.68
CA ALA A 105 9.46 11.75 10.39
C ALA A 105 10.65 11.28 9.52
N PRO A 106 11.85 11.88 9.66
CA PRO A 106 13.04 11.55 8.87
C PRO A 106 13.69 10.20 9.26
N ARG A 107 12.94 9.31 9.92
CA ARG A 107 13.40 7.99 10.35
C ARG A 107 13.09 6.97 9.26
N ALA A 108 13.99 6.00 9.07
CA ALA A 108 13.70 4.85 8.23
C ALA A 108 12.40 4.16 8.68
N VAL A 109 11.66 3.61 7.73
CA VAL A 109 10.44 2.84 7.97
C VAL A 109 10.72 1.41 7.55
N SER A 110 10.22 0.42 8.28
CA SER A 110 10.41 -0.97 7.86
C SER A 110 9.43 -1.35 6.74
N ALA A 111 9.90 -2.19 5.79
CA ALA A 111 9.04 -2.77 4.78
C ALA A 111 7.85 -3.56 5.38
N ARG A 112 8.00 -4.17 6.56
CA ARG A 112 6.92 -4.90 7.25
C ARG A 112 5.79 -3.97 7.68
N GLY A 113 6.12 -2.85 8.31
CA GLY A 113 5.14 -1.86 8.76
C GLY A 113 4.40 -1.25 7.56
N VAL A 114 5.15 -0.91 6.52
CA VAL A 114 4.57 -0.39 5.27
C VAL A 114 3.66 -1.42 4.59
N ALA A 115 4.07 -2.69 4.52
CA ALA A 115 3.24 -3.77 3.96
C ALA A 115 1.93 -3.95 4.73
N ARG A 116 1.97 -3.88 6.07
CA ARG A 116 0.77 -3.92 6.92
C ARG A 116 -0.17 -2.74 6.64
N LEU A 117 0.37 -1.53 6.51
CA LEU A 117 -0.44 -0.35 6.14
C LEU A 117 -1.08 -0.52 4.77
N ARG A 118 -0.31 -0.96 3.76
CA ARG A 118 -0.85 -1.21 2.41
C ARG A 118 -1.97 -2.23 2.43
N ARG A 119 -1.86 -3.29 3.23
CA ARG A 119 -2.91 -4.30 3.42
C ARG A 119 -4.17 -3.73 4.06
N VAL A 120 -4.05 -2.83 5.05
CA VAL A 120 -5.23 -2.13 5.62
C VAL A 120 -5.94 -1.28 4.56
N LEU A 121 -5.17 -0.67 3.65
CA LEU A 121 -5.71 0.16 2.58
C LEU A 121 -6.28 -0.65 1.41
N SER A 122 -5.70 -1.80 1.07
CA SER A 122 -6.11 -2.63 -0.07
C SER A 122 -7.16 -3.70 0.29
N ASP A 123 -7.28 -4.09 1.56
CA ASP A 123 -8.27 -5.06 2.03
C ASP A 123 -9.68 -4.45 1.98
N GLY A 124 -10.35 -4.60 0.83
CA GLY A 124 -11.71 -4.12 0.58
C GLY A 124 -12.79 -4.73 1.48
N ALA A 125 -12.48 -5.85 2.14
CA ALA A 125 -13.34 -6.48 3.15
C ALA A 125 -12.95 -6.07 4.59
N GLY A 126 -11.94 -5.22 4.74
CA GLY A 126 -11.42 -4.76 6.01
C GLY A 126 -12.21 -3.58 6.61
N PRO A 127 -11.97 -3.27 7.90
CA PRO A 127 -12.78 -2.35 8.70
C PRO A 127 -12.65 -0.87 8.31
N LEU A 128 -11.78 -0.57 7.33
CA LEU A 128 -11.72 0.74 6.67
C LEU A 128 -12.95 0.99 5.79
N TYR A 129 -13.56 -0.06 5.26
CA TYR A 129 -14.64 0.00 4.29
C TYR A 129 -15.99 -0.26 4.96
N LEU A 130 -17.05 0.38 4.47
CA LEU A 130 -18.37 0.37 5.10
C LEU A 130 -18.96 -1.04 5.26
N THR A 131 -18.68 -1.92 4.31
CA THR A 131 -19.14 -3.32 4.30
C THR A 131 -18.13 -4.28 4.92
N GLY A 132 -16.97 -3.78 5.35
CA GLY A 132 -15.91 -4.59 5.91
C GLY A 132 -16.03 -4.79 7.42
N VAL A 133 -15.35 -5.82 7.93
CA VAL A 133 -15.43 -6.22 9.34
C VAL A 133 -14.05 -6.22 10.01
N GLY A 134 -14.07 -6.11 11.34
CA GLY A 134 -12.88 -6.21 12.19
C GLY A 134 -12.51 -4.90 12.88
N ASP A 135 -11.29 -4.84 13.38
CA ASP A 135 -10.76 -3.71 14.15
C ASP A 135 -9.77 -2.90 13.31
N LEU A 136 -10.18 -1.69 12.89
CA LEU A 136 -9.32 -0.77 12.15
C LEU A 136 -8.19 -0.24 13.03
N GLU A 137 -8.51 0.10 14.28
CA GLU A 137 -7.59 0.73 15.20
C GLU A 137 -6.46 -0.23 15.58
N GLY A 138 -6.79 -1.47 15.97
CA GLY A 138 -5.80 -2.50 16.27
C GLY A 138 -4.92 -2.85 15.07
N ARG A 139 -5.48 -2.90 13.85
CA ARG A 139 -4.68 -3.10 12.63
C ARG A 139 -3.72 -1.94 12.36
N LEU A 140 -4.15 -0.70 12.57
CA LEU A 140 -3.29 0.49 12.43
C LEU A 140 -2.20 0.54 13.51
N ARG A 141 -2.52 0.25 14.78
CA ARG A 141 -1.53 0.15 15.86
C ARG A 141 -0.50 -0.94 15.60
N ALA A 142 -0.94 -2.11 15.13
CA ALA A 142 -0.05 -3.21 14.78
C ALA A 142 0.86 -2.91 13.58
N ALA A 143 0.42 -2.03 12.67
CA ALA A 143 1.23 -1.51 11.59
C ALA A 143 2.23 -0.47 12.11
N LEU A 144 1.77 0.48 12.94
CA LEU A 144 2.58 1.52 13.57
C LEU A 144 3.72 0.94 14.40
N ALA A 145 3.45 -0.09 15.21
CA ALA A 145 4.46 -0.78 16.01
C ALA A 145 5.53 -1.48 15.16
N ALA A 146 5.23 -1.75 13.88
CA ALA A 146 6.15 -2.36 12.95
C ALA A 146 6.87 -1.34 12.04
N LEU A 147 6.59 -0.04 12.13
CA LEU A 147 7.23 1.01 11.30
C LEU A 147 8.60 1.43 11.83
#